data_AF-A0A5L4NNS1-F1
#
_entry.id   AF-A0A5L4NNS1-F1
#
_cell.length_a   1.000
_cell.length_b   1.000
_cell.length_c   1.000
_cell.angle_alpha   90.00
_cell.angle_beta   90.00
_cell.angle_gamma   90.00
#
_symmetry.space_group_name_H-M   'P 1'
#
loop_
_entity.id
_entity.type
_entity.pdbx_description
1 polymer ?
#
loop_
_entity_poly.entity_id
_entity_poly.type
_entity_poly.pdbx_seq_one_letter_code
_entity_poly.pdbx_strand_id
1 'polypeptide(L)'
;MAYRYDKDLEFLRNLSSEELNDFVSILTHDKDNTTRFTELITVNELYKKFYPDHKQYLDLILDEFQCFGGNTFANILRMGKGVLYKEILCDVADKLKVNYNKNSDTEIIEINLFMKILENSLDQMSKEQIKEISQELNLNLSTFTKQSTMAAMQFLIKQGGFKSYQLIVIVANAISKLILGRGLSAVVNVSLTKAMSIFVGPIGWAITGMWTAIDIAGPAYRVTIPAVIQIAYLRQSYNMKQNNQKLL
;
A
#
# COMPACT_ATOMS: atom_id res chain seq x y z
N MET A 1 -14.94 -15.00 13.64
CA MET A 1 -13.67 -15.74 13.55
C MET A 1 -12.64 -14.96 14.36
N ALA A 2 -11.42 -15.46 14.51
CA ALA A 2 -10.44 -14.84 15.40
C ALA A 2 -9.14 -14.62 14.64
N TYR A 3 -8.71 -13.35 14.64
CA TYR A 3 -7.43 -12.92 14.11
C TYR A 3 -6.32 -13.90 14.46
N ARG A 4 -5.57 -14.34 13.44
CA ARG A 4 -4.38 -15.14 13.63
C ARG A 4 -3.21 -14.20 13.86
N TYR A 5 -2.63 -14.22 15.06
CA TYR A 5 -1.48 -13.40 15.41
C TYR A 5 -0.42 -13.40 14.30
N ASP A 6 -0.10 -12.20 13.84
CA ASP A 6 0.85 -11.93 12.78
C ASP A 6 1.74 -10.75 13.18
N LYS A 7 3.00 -11.06 13.52
CA LYS A 7 3.99 -10.07 13.92
C LYS A 7 4.14 -8.93 12.91
N ASP A 8 3.91 -9.19 11.62
CA ASP A 8 4.09 -8.19 10.57
C ASP A 8 2.91 -7.20 10.54
N LEU A 9 1.77 -7.51 11.16
CA LEU A 9 0.61 -6.61 11.25
C LEU A 9 0.53 -5.85 12.58
N GLU A 10 1.25 -6.28 13.62
CA GLU A 10 1.12 -5.71 14.97
C GLU A 10 1.47 -4.21 15.07
N PHE A 11 2.28 -3.68 14.15
CA PHE A 11 2.58 -2.25 14.12
C PHE A 11 1.31 -1.39 13.94
N LEU A 12 0.26 -1.92 13.30
CA LEU A 12 -1.03 -1.24 13.08
C LEU A 12 -1.71 -0.86 14.40
N ARG A 13 -1.44 -1.56 15.51
CA ARG A 13 -1.97 -1.23 16.84
C ARG A 13 -1.47 0.13 17.36
N ASN A 14 -0.34 0.60 16.85
CA ASN A 14 0.25 1.89 17.22
C ASN A 14 -0.30 3.06 16.40
N LEU A 15 -1.14 2.79 15.40
CA LEU A 15 -1.76 3.81 14.58
C LEU A 15 -3.02 4.36 15.25
N SER A 16 -3.37 5.59 14.92
CA SER A 16 -4.66 6.18 15.24
C SER A 16 -5.77 5.58 14.39
N SER A 17 -7.02 5.68 14.86
CA SER A 17 -8.18 5.27 14.07
C SER A 17 -8.23 6.03 12.73
N GLU A 18 -7.89 7.32 12.72
CA GLU A 18 -7.83 8.10 11.48
C GLU A 18 -6.84 7.54 10.43
N GLU A 19 -5.66 7.08 10.87
CA GLU A 19 -4.68 6.44 9.98
C GLU A 19 -5.17 5.10 9.39
N LEU A 20 -6.12 4.44 10.06
CA LEU A 20 -6.69 3.16 9.62
C LEU A 20 -7.90 3.33 8.69
N ASN A 21 -8.47 4.53 8.56
CA ASN A 21 -9.70 4.79 7.79
C ASN A 21 -9.66 4.19 6.39
N ASP A 22 -8.58 4.43 5.64
CA ASP A 22 -8.45 3.97 4.26
C ASP A 22 -8.31 2.45 4.18
N PHE A 23 -7.59 1.85 5.13
CA PHE A 23 -7.45 0.40 5.20
C PHE A 23 -8.81 -0.25 5.47
N VAL A 24 -9.59 0.28 6.42
CA VAL A 24 -10.95 -0.18 6.70
C VAL A 24 -11.86 0.03 5.49
N SER A 25 -11.77 1.18 4.83
CA SER A 25 -12.54 1.50 3.62
C SER A 25 -12.28 0.50 2.50
N ILE A 26 -11.02 0.13 2.24
CA ILE A 26 -10.66 -0.88 1.22
C ILE A 26 -11.37 -2.22 1.48
N LEU A 27 -11.41 -2.64 2.74
CA LEU A 27 -12.02 -3.92 3.14
C LEU A 27 -13.55 -3.87 3.10
N THR A 28 -14.15 -2.71 3.35
CA THR A 28 -15.60 -2.57 3.55
C THR A 28 -16.34 -2.05 2.32
N HIS A 29 -15.69 -1.27 1.45
CA HIS A 29 -16.34 -0.58 0.32
C HIS A 29 -15.69 -0.90 -1.02
N ASP A 30 -16.51 -0.94 -2.07
CA ASP A 30 -16.06 -0.97 -3.46
C ASP A 30 -15.76 0.44 -3.99
N LYS A 31 -15.21 0.52 -5.20
CA LYS A 31 -14.77 1.79 -5.83
C LYS A 31 -15.89 2.82 -5.97
N ASP A 32 -17.14 2.36 -6.07
CA ASP A 32 -18.35 3.18 -6.16
C ASP A 32 -18.92 3.60 -4.80
N ASN A 33 -18.19 3.34 -3.71
CA ASN A 33 -18.62 3.55 -2.33
C ASN A 33 -19.75 2.64 -1.83
N THR A 34 -20.09 1.58 -2.56
CA THR A 34 -21.05 0.59 -2.06
C THR A 34 -20.35 -0.39 -1.12
N THR A 35 -21.05 -0.87 -0.10
CA THR A 35 -20.51 -1.89 0.80
C THR A 35 -20.23 -3.17 0.03
N ARG A 36 -19.06 -3.78 0.25
CA ARG A 36 -18.70 -5.05 -0.41
C ARG A 36 -19.67 -6.12 0.02
N PHE A 37 -20.16 -6.93 -0.92
CA PHE A 37 -21.12 -7.99 -0.59
C PHE A 37 -20.52 -9.10 0.30
N THR A 38 -19.20 -9.28 0.27
CA THR A 38 -18.50 -10.40 0.92
C THR A 38 -17.86 -10.04 2.25
N GLU A 39 -17.92 -8.77 2.66
CA GLU A 39 -17.28 -8.32 3.91
C GLU A 39 -18.17 -8.58 5.13
N LEU A 40 -17.55 -8.84 6.29
CA LEU A 40 -18.26 -9.11 7.55
C LEU A 40 -18.05 -8.03 8.62
N ILE A 41 -17.30 -6.98 8.33
CA ILE A 41 -16.98 -5.92 9.30
C ILE A 41 -18.22 -5.08 9.57
N THR A 42 -18.91 -4.57 8.55
CA THR A 42 -19.99 -3.57 8.76
C THR A 42 -21.23 -4.14 9.44
N VAL A 43 -21.43 -5.45 9.35
CA VAL A 43 -22.53 -6.17 10.02
C VAL A 43 -22.19 -6.57 11.46
N ASN A 44 -20.93 -6.47 11.88
CA ASN A 44 -20.47 -6.85 13.21
C ASN A 44 -20.87 -5.84 14.29
N GLU A 45 -21.28 -6.32 15.46
CA GLU A 45 -21.69 -5.46 16.59
C GLU A 45 -20.57 -4.55 17.12
N LEU A 46 -19.30 -5.00 17.07
CA LEU A 46 -18.17 -4.17 17.47
C LEU A 46 -18.00 -2.95 16.55
N TYR A 47 -18.12 -3.16 15.24
CA TYR A 47 -18.08 -2.07 14.27
C TYR A 47 -19.22 -1.07 14.52
N LYS A 48 -20.47 -1.55 14.62
CA LYS A 48 -21.64 -0.70 14.87
C LYS A 48 -21.52 0.13 16.15
N LYS A 49 -20.92 -0.46 17.19
CA LYS A 49 -20.77 0.17 18.51
C LYS A 49 -19.66 1.21 18.55
N PHE A 50 -18.55 0.98 17.86
CA PHE A 50 -17.34 1.75 18.04
C PHE A 50 -16.92 2.59 16.83
N TYR A 51 -17.50 2.41 15.64
CA TYR A 51 -17.17 3.25 14.49
C TYR A 51 -17.41 4.75 14.79
N PRO A 52 -16.45 5.65 14.46
CA PRO A 52 -15.24 5.44 13.66
C PRO A 52 -13.96 5.09 14.45
N ASP A 53 -14.02 4.73 15.73
CA ASP A 53 -12.86 4.33 16.54
C ASP A 53 -12.36 2.90 16.21
N HIS A 54 -11.70 2.76 15.07
CA HIS A 54 -11.16 1.51 14.51
C HIS A 54 -10.28 0.70 15.48
N LYS A 55 -9.61 1.36 16.43
CA LYS A 55 -8.76 0.67 17.41
C LYS A 55 -9.52 -0.30 18.31
N GLN A 56 -10.80 -0.04 18.58
CA GLN A 56 -11.64 -0.88 19.45
C GLN A 56 -11.97 -2.24 18.83
N TYR A 57 -11.80 -2.38 17.52
CA TYR A 57 -12.12 -3.60 16.77
C TYR A 57 -11.05 -3.93 15.74
N LEU A 58 -9.80 -3.57 16.01
CA LEU A 58 -8.68 -3.84 15.10
C LEU A 58 -8.53 -5.33 14.80
N ASP A 59 -8.74 -6.21 15.78
CA ASP A 59 -8.68 -7.66 15.54
C ASP A 59 -9.72 -8.12 14.51
N LEU A 60 -10.90 -7.50 14.47
CA LEU A 60 -11.91 -7.77 13.44
C LEU A 60 -11.43 -7.33 12.05
N ILE A 61 -10.79 -6.17 11.96
CA ILE A 61 -10.22 -5.64 10.70
C ILE A 61 -9.11 -6.59 10.19
N LEU A 62 -8.22 -7.05 11.07
CA LEU A 62 -7.12 -7.94 10.70
C LEU A 62 -7.62 -9.34 10.33
N ASP A 63 -8.62 -9.88 11.05
CA ASP A 63 -9.26 -11.17 10.72
C ASP A 63 -9.88 -11.14 9.31
N GLU A 64 -10.62 -10.08 9.00
CA GLU A 64 -11.23 -9.89 7.68
C GLU A 64 -10.18 -9.86 6.57
N PHE A 65 -9.12 -9.06 6.74
CA PHE A 65 -8.03 -8.98 5.77
C PHE A 65 -7.34 -10.33 5.56
N GLN A 66 -7.04 -11.06 6.63
CA GLN A 66 -6.44 -12.40 6.54
C GLN A 66 -7.35 -13.39 5.82
N CYS A 67 -8.67 -13.27 5.98
CA CYS A 67 -9.66 -14.08 5.29
C CYS A 67 -9.74 -13.75 3.79
N PHE A 68 -9.70 -12.46 3.41
CA PHE A 68 -9.64 -12.05 1.99
C PHE A 68 -8.42 -12.60 1.26
N GLY A 69 -7.27 -12.71 1.95
CA GLY A 69 -6.05 -13.28 1.41
C GLY A 69 -6.07 -14.79 1.23
N GLY A 70 -6.94 -15.50 1.95
CA GLY A 70 -7.08 -16.94 1.87
C GLY A 70 -8.16 -17.36 0.87
N ASN A 71 -8.04 -18.56 0.31
CA ASN A 71 -9.14 -19.15 -0.43
C ASN A 71 -10.27 -19.51 0.56
N THR A 72 -11.51 -19.12 0.28
CA THR A 72 -12.69 -19.39 1.11
C THR A 72 -12.77 -20.84 1.57
N PHE A 73 -12.51 -21.81 0.68
CA PHE A 73 -12.49 -23.24 1.04
C PHE A 73 -11.33 -23.62 1.96
N ALA A 74 -10.15 -23.03 1.76
CA ALA A 74 -9.00 -23.25 2.60
C ALA A 74 -9.16 -22.60 3.98
N ASN A 75 -9.86 -21.47 4.07
CA ASN A 75 -10.18 -20.81 5.34
C ASN A 75 -11.11 -21.69 6.17
N ILE A 76 -12.15 -22.29 5.56
CA ILE A 76 -13.04 -23.25 6.23
C ILE A 76 -12.24 -24.43 6.81
N LEU A 77 -11.32 -25.01 6.01
CA LEU A 77 -10.45 -26.10 6.47
C LEU A 77 -9.51 -25.68 7.62
N ARG A 78 -9.12 -24.40 7.66
CA ARG A 78 -8.34 -23.78 8.74
C ARG A 78 -9.20 -23.29 9.91
N MET A 79 -10.40 -23.84 10.09
CA MET A 79 -11.37 -23.45 11.13
C MET A 79 -11.75 -21.96 11.05
N GLY A 80 -11.84 -21.43 9.84
CA GLY A 80 -12.10 -20.03 9.57
C GLY A 80 -10.90 -19.10 9.77
N LYS A 81 -9.69 -19.60 10.05
CA LYS A 81 -8.50 -18.74 10.15
C LYS A 81 -7.96 -18.39 8.76
N GLY A 82 -7.73 -17.10 8.54
CA GLY A 82 -7.05 -16.61 7.35
C GLY A 82 -5.55 -16.95 7.33
N VAL A 83 -4.87 -16.42 6.31
CA VAL A 83 -3.43 -16.62 6.07
C VAL A 83 -2.61 -15.46 6.63
N LEU A 84 -1.29 -15.65 6.81
CA LEU A 84 -0.41 -14.59 7.30
C LEU A 84 -0.22 -13.52 6.23
N TYR A 85 -0.01 -12.27 6.63
CA TYR A 85 0.23 -11.12 5.77
C TYR A 85 1.35 -11.40 4.76
N LYS A 86 2.45 -12.01 5.19
CA LYS A 86 3.55 -12.34 4.28
C LYS A 86 3.12 -13.27 3.13
N GLU A 87 2.18 -14.19 3.37
CA GLU A 87 1.61 -15.06 2.34
C GLU A 87 0.79 -14.22 1.34
N ILE A 88 -0.11 -13.36 1.85
CA ILE A 88 -0.93 -12.44 1.03
C ILE A 88 -0.04 -11.50 0.20
N LEU A 89 1.02 -10.96 0.82
CA LEU A 89 1.98 -10.09 0.16
C LEU A 89 2.72 -10.82 -0.96
N CYS A 90 3.13 -12.08 -0.76
CA CYS A 90 3.76 -12.89 -1.80
C CYS A 90 2.78 -13.17 -2.94
N ASP A 91 1.52 -13.51 -2.64
CA ASP A 91 0.48 -13.74 -3.66
C ASP A 91 0.21 -12.47 -4.50
N VAL A 92 0.17 -11.31 -3.84
CA VAL A 92 0.05 -10.00 -4.51
C VAL A 92 1.30 -9.70 -5.35
N ALA A 93 2.49 -9.98 -4.83
CA ALA A 93 3.75 -9.77 -5.52
C ALA A 93 3.86 -10.66 -6.78
N ASP A 94 3.50 -11.93 -6.68
CA ASP A 94 3.43 -12.87 -7.80
C ASP A 94 2.41 -12.41 -8.85
N LYS A 95 1.22 -11.99 -8.40
CA LYS A 95 0.17 -11.50 -9.28
C LYS A 95 0.61 -10.28 -10.09
N LEU A 96 1.40 -9.40 -9.49
CA LEU A 96 1.96 -8.19 -10.10
C LEU A 96 3.32 -8.42 -10.78
N LYS A 97 3.80 -9.67 -10.82
CA LYS A 97 5.07 -10.08 -11.41
C LYS A 97 6.26 -9.30 -10.83
N VAL A 98 6.23 -9.06 -9.52
CA VAL A 98 7.33 -8.46 -8.76
C VAL A 98 8.49 -9.46 -8.72
N ASN A 99 9.72 -8.97 -8.90
CA ASN A 99 10.90 -9.78 -8.62
C ASN A 99 11.26 -9.66 -7.13
N TYR A 100 11.12 -10.73 -6.37
CA TYR A 100 11.43 -10.76 -4.94
C TYR A 100 11.93 -12.15 -4.50
N ASN A 101 12.54 -12.20 -3.33
CA ASN A 101 12.86 -13.45 -2.64
C ASN A 101 11.88 -13.63 -1.47
N LYS A 102 11.12 -14.73 -1.48
CA LYS A 102 10.14 -15.06 -0.42
C LYS A 102 10.76 -15.17 0.99
N ASN A 103 12.06 -15.43 1.07
CA ASN A 103 12.79 -15.52 2.34
C ASN A 103 13.24 -14.15 2.86
N SER A 104 13.17 -13.08 2.05
CA SER A 104 13.48 -11.72 2.50
C SER A 104 12.50 -11.23 3.56
N ASP A 105 12.90 -10.23 4.32
CA ASP A 105 12.02 -9.55 5.27
C ASP A 105 10.79 -8.95 4.57
N THR A 106 9.68 -8.92 5.28
CA THR A 106 8.39 -8.43 4.78
C THR A 106 8.52 -7.01 4.22
N GLU A 107 9.23 -6.12 4.91
CA GLU A 107 9.49 -4.74 4.44
C GLU A 107 10.25 -4.69 3.11
N ILE A 108 11.18 -5.62 2.86
CA ILE A 108 11.94 -5.69 1.61
C ILE A 108 11.00 -6.08 0.45
N ILE A 109 10.08 -7.02 0.70
CA ILE A 109 9.09 -7.44 -0.30
C ILE A 109 8.11 -6.30 -0.60
N GLU A 110 7.66 -5.58 0.43
CA GLU A 110 6.84 -4.35 0.29
C GLU A 110 7.54 -3.28 -0.56
N ILE A 111 8.84 -3.05 -0.32
CA ILE A 111 9.64 -2.11 -1.12
C ILE A 111 9.74 -2.57 -2.58
N ASN A 112 10.01 -3.86 -2.82
CA ASN A 112 10.05 -4.40 -4.18
C ASN A 112 8.70 -4.26 -4.90
N LEU A 113 7.59 -4.43 -4.18
CA LEU A 113 6.24 -4.19 -4.70
C LEU A 113 6.07 -2.74 -5.15
N PHE A 114 6.44 -1.75 -4.33
CA PHE A 114 6.39 -0.34 -4.72
C PHE A 114 7.29 -0.03 -5.91
N MET A 115 8.51 -0.57 -5.93
CA MET A 115 9.44 -0.39 -7.05
C MET A 115 8.90 -0.97 -8.35
N LYS A 116 8.21 -2.12 -8.31
CA LYS A 116 7.57 -2.71 -9.49
C LYS A 116 6.42 -1.85 -10.00
N ILE A 117 5.59 -1.33 -9.11
CA ILE A 117 4.49 -0.44 -9.49
C ILE A 117 5.06 0.82 -10.16
N LEU A 118 6.10 1.40 -9.57
CA LEU A 118 6.77 2.57 -10.11
C LEU A 118 7.44 2.31 -11.46
N GLU A 119 8.10 1.16 -11.65
CA GLU A 119 8.67 0.72 -12.92
C GLU A 119 7.60 0.71 -14.02
N ASN A 120 6.50 0.01 -13.78
CA ASN A 120 5.40 -0.10 -14.74
C ASN A 120 4.76 1.28 -15.04
N SER A 121 4.78 2.18 -14.06
CA SER A 121 4.30 3.56 -14.22
C SER A 121 5.21 4.38 -15.12
N LEU A 122 6.52 4.35 -14.85
CA LEU A 122 7.52 5.05 -15.66
C LEU A 122 7.48 4.56 -17.11
N ASP A 123 7.11 3.31 -17.36
CA ASP A 123 6.99 2.77 -18.72
C ASP A 123 5.96 3.47 -19.60
N GLN A 124 4.92 4.03 -19.01
CA GLN A 124 3.85 4.73 -19.73
C GLN A 124 4.05 6.26 -19.71
N MET A 125 5.11 6.77 -19.07
CA MET A 125 5.37 8.20 -18.93
C MET A 125 6.22 8.75 -20.09
N SER A 126 5.96 10.00 -20.46
CA SER A 126 6.80 10.78 -21.37
C SER A 126 8.12 11.19 -20.70
N LYS A 127 9.10 11.64 -21.49
CA LYS A 127 10.39 12.09 -20.97
C LYS A 127 10.25 13.30 -20.04
N GLU A 128 9.32 14.19 -20.34
CA GLU A 128 8.99 15.37 -19.54
C GLU A 128 8.45 14.95 -18.17
N GLN A 129 7.52 14.00 -18.15
CA GLN A 129 6.93 13.45 -16.93
C GLN A 129 7.98 12.73 -16.05
N ILE A 130 8.90 11.98 -16.67
CA ILE A 130 10.03 11.33 -15.96
C ILE A 130 10.96 12.37 -15.35
N LYS A 131 11.22 13.48 -16.06
CA LYS A 131 12.05 14.58 -15.56
C LYS A 131 11.40 15.23 -14.34
N GLU A 132 10.10 15.52 -14.40
CA GLU A 132 9.34 16.12 -13.29
C GLU A 132 9.40 15.24 -12.03
N ILE A 133 9.09 13.94 -12.14
CA ILE A 133 9.19 12.99 -11.03
C ILE A 133 10.61 12.89 -10.48
N SER A 134 11.62 12.91 -11.34
CA SER A 134 13.00 12.81 -10.87
C SER A 134 13.44 14.04 -10.07
N GLN A 135 12.98 15.23 -10.46
CA GLN A 135 13.24 16.48 -9.74
C GLN A 135 12.47 16.54 -8.42
N GLU A 136 11.20 16.12 -8.43
CA GLU A 136 10.34 15.97 -7.25
C GLU A 136 10.99 15.13 -6.16
N LEU A 137 11.51 13.97 -6.56
CA LEU A 137 12.13 13.01 -5.67
C LEU A 137 13.57 13.37 -5.31
N ASN A 138 14.03 14.55 -5.74
CA ASN A 138 15.39 15.05 -5.53
C ASN A 138 16.47 14.04 -5.94
N LEU A 139 16.24 13.34 -7.07
CA LEU A 139 17.19 12.39 -7.61
C LEU A 139 18.33 13.14 -8.30
N ASN A 140 19.56 12.88 -7.86
CA ASN A 140 20.76 13.44 -8.50
C ASN A 140 21.06 12.71 -9.81
N LEU A 141 20.39 13.13 -10.90
CA LEU A 141 20.51 12.53 -12.23
C LEU A 141 21.24 13.46 -13.20
N SER A 142 22.17 12.91 -13.98
CA SER A 142 22.77 13.58 -15.14
C SER A 142 21.90 13.49 -16.39
N THR A 143 21.04 12.48 -16.47
CA THR A 143 20.10 12.24 -17.58
C THR A 143 18.75 11.78 -17.04
N PHE A 144 17.67 12.28 -17.63
CA PHE A 144 16.29 11.96 -17.21
C PHE A 144 15.70 10.90 -18.14
N THR A 145 15.92 9.63 -17.79
CA THR A 145 15.43 8.44 -18.52
C THR A 145 14.82 7.46 -17.53
N LYS A 146 13.94 6.56 -17.98
CA LYS A 146 13.35 5.52 -17.13
C LYS A 146 14.41 4.73 -16.36
N GLN A 147 15.46 4.32 -17.08
CA GLN A 147 16.55 3.52 -16.55
C GLN A 147 17.39 4.29 -15.53
N SER A 148 17.74 5.55 -15.80
CA SER A 148 18.51 6.36 -14.86
C SER A 148 17.72 6.71 -13.61
N THR A 149 16.44 7.05 -13.74
CA THR A 149 15.52 7.29 -12.62
C THR A 149 15.36 6.05 -11.75
N MET A 150 15.10 4.88 -12.36
CA MET A 150 14.99 3.61 -11.65
C MET A 150 16.30 3.23 -10.94
N ALA A 151 17.44 3.38 -11.61
CA ALA A 151 18.74 3.08 -11.03
C ALA A 151 19.06 3.99 -9.83
N ALA A 152 18.75 5.29 -9.91
CA ALA A 152 18.96 6.21 -8.79
C ALA A 152 18.07 5.89 -7.59
N MET A 153 16.80 5.54 -7.81
CA MET A 153 15.90 5.11 -6.73
C MET A 153 16.42 3.85 -6.05
N GLN A 154 16.78 2.82 -6.83
CA GLN A 154 17.33 1.58 -6.29
C GLN A 154 18.64 1.83 -5.52
N PHE A 155 19.49 2.74 -6.02
CA PHE A 155 20.72 3.12 -5.35
C PHE A 155 20.45 3.83 -4.01
N LEU A 156 19.52 4.78 -3.96
CA LEU A 156 19.12 5.45 -2.72
C LEU A 156 18.52 4.48 -1.70
N ILE A 157 17.67 3.55 -2.16
CA ILE A 157 17.06 2.53 -1.31
C ILE A 157 18.13 1.59 -0.73
N LYS A 158 19.07 1.11 -1.56
CA LYS A 158 20.15 0.20 -1.14
C LYS A 158 21.16 0.86 -0.20
N GLN A 159 21.41 2.15 -0.34
CA GLN A 159 22.24 2.89 0.61
C GLN A 159 21.58 3.01 1.99
N GLY A 160 20.26 2.89 2.08
CA GLY A 160 19.52 3.05 3.31
C GLY A 160 19.59 4.47 3.87
N GLY A 161 19.33 4.62 5.17
CA GLY A 161 19.33 5.91 5.85
C GLY A 161 18.05 6.73 5.63
N PHE A 162 18.03 7.95 6.18
CA PHE A 162 16.83 8.79 6.25
C PHE A 162 16.21 9.10 4.87
N LYS A 163 17.04 9.44 3.88
CA LYS A 163 16.58 9.76 2.52
C LYS A 163 15.93 8.56 1.82
N SER A 164 16.37 7.33 2.12
CA SER A 164 15.72 6.11 1.62
C SER A 164 14.28 6.01 2.12
N TYR A 165 14.06 6.16 3.43
CA TYR A 165 12.72 6.13 4.01
C TYR A 165 11.83 7.24 3.46
N GLN A 166 12.36 8.45 3.32
CA GLN A 166 11.62 9.57 2.74
C GLN A 166 11.17 9.28 1.30
N LEU A 167 12.08 8.75 0.46
CA LEU A 167 11.77 8.35 -0.92
C LEU A 167 10.68 7.27 -0.95
N ILE A 168 10.84 6.22 -0.15
CA ILE A 168 9.88 5.10 -0.11
C ILE A 168 8.50 5.59 0.33
N VAL A 169 8.40 6.45 1.35
CA VAL A 169 7.12 7.00 1.81
C VAL A 169 6.47 7.87 0.74
N ILE A 170 7.22 8.71 0.02
CA ILE A 170 6.66 9.51 -1.07
C ILE A 170 6.07 8.61 -2.16
N VAL A 171 6.81 7.57 -2.56
CA VAL A 171 6.36 6.60 -3.56
C VAL A 171 5.12 5.83 -3.08
N ALA A 172 5.17 5.31 -1.85
CA ALA A 172 4.07 4.56 -1.25
C ALA A 172 2.79 5.40 -1.13
N ASN A 173 2.92 6.65 -0.71
CA ASN A 173 1.80 7.58 -0.59
C ASN A 173 1.18 7.91 -1.96
N ALA A 174 2.02 8.14 -2.98
CA ALA A 174 1.54 8.39 -4.34
C ALA A 174 0.72 7.19 -4.86
N ILE A 175 1.23 5.97 -4.67
CA ILE A 175 0.55 4.75 -5.10
C ILE A 175 -0.74 4.52 -4.31
N SER A 176 -0.72 4.66 -2.98
CA SER A 176 -1.90 4.50 -2.11
C SER A 176 -3.03 5.46 -2.50
N LYS A 177 -2.73 6.76 -2.67
CA LYS A 177 -3.74 7.77 -3.05
C LYS A 177 -4.38 7.51 -4.41
N LEU A 178 -3.63 6.97 -5.36
CA LEU A 178 -4.17 6.61 -6.68
C LEU A 178 -5.16 5.44 -6.61
N ILE A 179 -4.87 4.46 -5.77
CA ILE A 179 -5.73 3.30 -5.56
C ILE A 179 -7.04 3.68 -4.87
N LEU A 180 -6.97 4.59 -3.91
CA LEU A 180 -8.10 4.97 -3.08
C LEU A 180 -9.03 5.99 -3.74
N GLY A 181 -8.58 6.68 -4.80
CA GLY A 181 -9.37 7.68 -5.53
C GLY A 181 -9.85 8.86 -4.67
N ARG A 182 -9.41 8.93 -3.41
CA ARG A 182 -9.84 9.89 -2.39
C ARG A 182 -8.65 10.24 -1.50
N GLY A 183 -8.39 11.53 -1.38
CA GLY A 183 -7.22 12.06 -0.70
C GLY A 183 -7.34 11.97 0.82
N LEU A 184 -6.28 11.49 1.47
CA LEU A 184 -6.02 11.75 2.88
C LEU A 184 -5.80 13.26 3.10
N SER A 185 -6.63 13.83 3.98
CA SER A 185 -6.58 15.20 4.49
C SER A 185 -5.73 15.36 5.77
N ALA A 186 -5.05 14.31 6.22
CA ALA A 186 -4.24 14.38 7.44
C ALA A 186 -2.75 14.35 7.10
N VAL A 187 -2.08 15.48 7.35
CA VAL A 187 -0.64 15.73 7.16
C VAL A 187 -0.23 16.06 5.71
N VAL A 188 -0.37 17.34 5.34
CA VAL A 188 0.15 17.89 4.07
C VAL A 188 1.28 18.88 4.36
N ASN A 189 2.51 18.51 4.01
CA ASN A 189 3.63 19.45 3.85
C ASN A 189 3.63 19.99 2.41
N VAL A 190 4.05 21.25 2.22
CA VAL A 190 3.99 21.98 0.92
C VAL A 190 4.80 21.33 -0.20
N SER A 191 5.85 20.56 0.13
CA SER A 191 6.63 19.77 -0.84
C SER A 191 5.85 18.59 -1.42
N LEU A 192 4.79 18.13 -0.74
CA LEU A 192 3.97 17.00 -1.17
C LEU A 192 3.00 17.39 -2.30
N THR A 193 2.63 18.66 -2.41
CA THR A 193 1.59 19.14 -3.33
C THR A 193 2.01 19.13 -4.80
N LYS A 194 3.31 19.29 -5.09
CA LYS A 194 3.84 19.24 -6.46
C LYS A 194 3.89 17.79 -6.99
N ALA A 195 4.30 16.83 -6.16
CA ALA A 195 4.31 15.39 -6.50
C ALA A 195 2.90 14.94 -6.84
N MET A 196 1.96 15.36 -6.00
CA MET A 196 0.56 15.04 -6.15
C MET A 196 -0.02 15.62 -7.46
N SER A 197 0.42 16.79 -7.94
CA SER A 197 -0.06 17.35 -9.21
C SER A 197 0.38 16.56 -10.45
N ILE A 198 1.54 15.91 -10.37
CA ILE A 198 2.03 14.98 -11.39
C ILE A 198 1.16 13.73 -11.38
N PHE A 199 1.02 13.04 -10.24
CA PHE A 199 0.30 11.77 -10.15
C PHE A 199 -1.22 11.89 -10.33
N VAL A 200 -1.86 13.01 -9.99
CA VAL A 200 -3.31 13.24 -10.17
C VAL A 200 -3.64 13.92 -11.51
N GLY A 201 -2.62 14.39 -12.25
CA GLY A 201 -2.75 15.06 -13.55
C GLY A 201 -2.67 14.11 -14.76
N PRO A 202 -2.35 14.61 -15.97
CA PRO A 202 -2.20 13.82 -17.21
C PRO A 202 -1.23 12.63 -17.12
N ILE A 203 -0.41 12.56 -16.06
CA ILE A 203 0.59 11.54 -15.75
C ILE A 203 -0.02 10.35 -14.96
N GLY A 204 -1.16 10.54 -14.30
CA GLY A 204 -1.86 9.50 -13.50
C GLY A 204 -2.44 8.33 -14.31
N TRP A 205 -2.61 8.50 -15.63
CA TRP A 205 -3.14 7.47 -16.53
C TRP A 205 -2.23 6.25 -16.66
N ALA A 206 -0.93 6.41 -16.44
CA ALA A 206 0.07 5.34 -16.48
C ALA A 206 -0.22 4.21 -15.46
N ILE A 207 -0.72 4.58 -14.27
CA ILE A 207 -1.03 3.64 -13.19
C ILE A 207 -2.43 3.04 -13.34
N THR A 208 -3.39 3.81 -13.89
CA THR A 208 -4.75 3.34 -14.20
C THR A 208 -4.74 2.15 -15.16
N GLY A 209 -3.82 2.10 -16.13
CA GLY A 209 -3.65 0.96 -17.04
C GLY A 209 -3.19 -0.34 -16.36
N MET A 210 -2.51 -0.26 -15.21
CA MET A 210 -2.19 -1.44 -14.41
C MET A 210 -3.40 -1.92 -13.60
N TRP A 211 -4.24 -0.99 -13.14
CA TRP A 211 -5.45 -1.27 -12.36
C TRP A 211 -6.57 -1.91 -13.20
N THR A 212 -6.71 -1.54 -14.48
CA THR A 212 -7.69 -2.19 -15.39
C THR A 212 -7.40 -3.68 -15.61
N ALA A 213 -6.13 -4.10 -15.60
CA ALA A 213 -5.76 -5.51 -15.68
C ALA A 213 -6.04 -6.28 -14.36
N ILE A 214 -5.95 -5.58 -13.22
CA ILE A 214 -6.27 -6.14 -11.89
C ILE A 214 -7.79 -6.34 -11.73
N ASP A 215 -8.61 -5.53 -12.38
CA ASP A 215 -10.07 -5.72 -12.38
C ASP A 215 -10.50 -7.03 -13.07
N ILE A 216 -9.62 -7.64 -13.88
CA ILE A 216 -9.81 -8.97 -14.49
C ILE A 216 -9.35 -10.09 -13.54
N ALA A 217 -8.59 -9.77 -12.49
CA ALA A 217 -8.24 -10.72 -11.45
C ALA A 217 -9.47 -11.04 -10.57
N GLY A 218 -9.51 -12.26 -10.02
CA GLY A 218 -10.65 -12.74 -9.23
C GLY A 218 -11.01 -11.81 -8.05
N PRO A 219 -12.26 -11.88 -7.54
CA PRO A 219 -12.80 -10.94 -6.55
C PRO A 219 -11.88 -10.65 -5.34
N ALA A 220 -11.14 -11.64 -4.86
CA ALA A 220 -10.19 -11.47 -3.76
C ALA A 220 -9.07 -10.45 -4.08
N TYR A 221 -8.51 -10.44 -5.29
CA TYR A 221 -7.41 -9.53 -5.67
C TYR A 221 -7.83 -8.07 -5.80
N ARG A 222 -9.13 -7.81 -6.00
CA ARG A 222 -9.68 -6.44 -5.97
C ARG A 222 -9.66 -5.83 -4.56
N VAL A 223 -9.49 -6.66 -3.53
CA VAL A 223 -9.39 -6.25 -2.12
C VAL A 223 -7.97 -6.43 -1.59
N THR A 224 -7.30 -7.56 -1.87
CA THR A 224 -6.00 -7.87 -1.29
C THR A 224 -4.87 -7.01 -1.84
N ILE A 225 -4.86 -6.71 -3.15
CA ILE A 225 -3.85 -5.80 -3.73
C ILE A 225 -3.90 -4.40 -3.10
N PRO A 226 -5.05 -3.70 -3.07
CA PRO A 226 -5.11 -2.38 -2.47
C PRO A 226 -4.82 -2.44 -0.97
N ALA A 227 -5.30 -3.47 -0.27
CA ALA A 227 -5.05 -3.66 1.16
C ALA A 227 -3.56 -3.87 1.47
N VAL A 228 -2.86 -4.72 0.71
CA VAL A 228 -1.42 -4.97 0.88
C VAL A 228 -0.62 -3.70 0.65
N ILE A 229 -0.96 -2.93 -0.40
CA ILE A 229 -0.33 -1.65 -0.70
C ILE A 229 -0.57 -0.63 0.43
N GLN A 230 -1.79 -0.58 0.96
CA GLN A 230 -2.11 0.30 2.08
C GLN A 230 -1.34 -0.09 3.35
N ILE A 231 -1.27 -1.37 3.70
CA ILE A 231 -0.49 -1.86 4.85
C ILE A 231 0.98 -1.49 4.68
N ALA A 232 1.54 -1.72 3.48
CA ALA A 232 2.92 -1.35 3.18
C ALA A 232 3.15 0.16 3.34
N TYR A 233 2.23 1.00 2.87
CA TYR A 233 2.30 2.46 3.05
C TYR A 233 2.25 2.87 4.52
N LEU A 234 1.32 2.29 5.28
CA LEU A 234 1.19 2.55 6.72
C LEU A 234 2.46 2.16 7.47
N ARG A 235 3.09 1.03 7.11
CA ARG A 235 4.36 0.60 7.70
C ARG A 235 5.48 1.59 7.44
N GLN A 236 5.65 2.03 6.19
CA GLN A 236 6.69 2.98 5.84
C GLN A 236 6.47 4.33 6.53
N SER A 237 5.22 4.78 6.62
CA SER A 237 4.86 5.99 7.35
C SER A 237 5.14 5.87 8.86
N TYR A 238 4.81 4.74 9.47
CA TYR A 238 5.11 4.45 10.87
C TYR A 238 6.62 4.44 11.13
N ASN A 239 7.40 3.72 10.31
CA ASN A 239 8.85 3.63 10.43
C ASN A 239 9.52 5.01 10.26
N MET A 240 9.03 5.86 9.35
CA MET A 240 9.53 7.22 9.17
C MET A 240 9.27 8.09 10.41
N LYS A 241 8.07 8.03 11.02
CA LYS A 241 7.75 8.75 12.26
C LYS A 241 8.69 8.34 13.40
N GLN A 242 8.93 7.04 13.55
CA GLN A 242 9.83 6.50 14.58
C GLN A 242 11.28 6.92 14.35
N ASN A 243 11.74 6.96 13.10
CA ASN A 243 13.10 7.39 12.78
C ASN A 243 13.30 8.90 12.96
N ASN A 244 12.28 9.73 12.67
CA ASN A 244 12.33 11.16 12.93
C ASN A 244 12.45 11.48 14.43
N GLN A 245 11.74 10.74 15.27
CA GLN A 245 11.80 10.93 16.74
C GLN A 245 13.15 10.55 17.34
N LYS A 246 13.93 9.67 16.70
CA LYS A 246 15.28 9.29 17.16
C LYS A 246 16.37 10.31 16.79
N LEU A 247 16.06 11.26 15.90
CA LEU A 247 16.97 12.30 15.43
C LEU A 247 16.75 13.65 16.14
N LEU A 248 15.76 13.73 17.03
CA LEU A 248 15.46 14.86 17.92
C LEU A 248 15.90 14.52 19.35
#